data_AF-A0A9E3UB01-F1
#
_entry.id   AF-A0A9E3UB01-F1
#
_cell.length_a   1.000
_cell.length_b   1.000
_cell.length_c   1.000
_cell.angle_alpha   90.00
_cell.angle_beta   90.00
_cell.angle_gamma   90.00
#
_symmetry.space_group_name_H-M   'P 1'
#
loop_
_entity.id
_entity.type
_entity.pdbx_description
1 polymer ?
#
loop_
_entity_poly.entity_id
_entity_poly.type
_entity_poly.pdbx_seq_one_letter_code
_entity_poly.pdbx_strand_id
1 'polypeptide(L)'
;MTRVTRILALASAIAALVAACAVYDGPARISAEAPDRAAFASVAPLLVDRCGSLDCHGSIYRSYRLYGVFGARLDAAHRPDSPATTPAEIAADYDATVSLEPEIVARVASGAATAGELTLVRKATGAEQHAGGARLPSGSDGERCLVAWLARRADDDACRRAVAAP
;
A
#
# COMPACT_ATOMS: atom_id res chain seq x y z
N MET A 1 10.32 -47.59 26.50
CA MET A 1 9.22 -47.03 25.67
C MET A 1 8.93 -48.00 24.54
N THR A 2 7.68 -48.45 24.40
CA THR A 2 7.29 -49.42 23.35
C THR A 2 7.08 -48.70 22.00
N ARG A 3 7.13 -49.42 20.87
CA ARG A 3 6.87 -48.85 19.53
C ARG A 3 5.52 -48.12 19.46
N VAL A 4 4.52 -48.63 20.18
CA VAL A 4 3.17 -48.05 20.27
C VAL A 4 3.20 -46.67 20.92
N THR A 5 3.97 -46.47 21.99
CA THR A 5 4.11 -45.18 22.68
C THR A 5 4.73 -44.10 21.78
N ARG A 6 5.66 -44.49 20.88
CA ARG A 6 6.30 -43.55 19.94
C ARG A 6 5.35 -43.14 18.80
N ILE A 7 4.54 -44.06 18.29
CA ILE A 7 3.56 -43.79 17.24
C ILE A 7 2.47 -42.84 17.75
N LEU A 8 1.95 -43.08 18.96
CA LEU A 8 0.96 -42.21 19.59
C LEU A 8 1.51 -40.79 19.82
N ALA A 9 2.75 -40.66 20.31
CA ALA A 9 3.37 -39.35 20.52
C ALA A 9 3.56 -38.56 19.20
N LEU A 10 3.95 -39.26 18.13
CA LEU A 10 4.13 -38.64 16.81
C LEU A 10 2.79 -38.19 16.20
N ALA A 11 1.74 -39.01 16.33
CA ALA A 11 0.40 -38.67 15.85
C ALA A 11 -0.17 -37.45 16.60
N SER A 12 0.01 -37.36 17.91
CA SER A 12 -0.42 -36.20 18.70
C SER A 12 0.35 -34.92 18.33
N ALA A 13 1.66 -35.01 18.05
CA ALA A 13 2.46 -33.87 17.60
C ALA A 13 2.02 -33.36 16.22
N ILE A 14 1.72 -34.27 15.28
CA ILE A 14 1.21 -33.92 13.96
C ILE A 14 -0.18 -33.27 14.07
N ALA A 15 -1.09 -33.83 14.88
CA ALA A 15 -2.41 -33.26 15.10
C ALA A 15 -2.36 -31.85 15.71
N ALA A 16 -1.43 -31.60 16.64
CA ALA A 16 -1.20 -30.28 17.22
C ALA A 16 -0.66 -29.27 16.19
N LEU A 17 0.26 -29.70 15.31
CA LEU A 17 0.79 -28.84 14.24
C LEU A 17 -0.29 -28.44 13.23
N VAL A 18 -1.17 -29.38 12.86
CA VAL A 18 -2.27 -29.11 11.92
C VAL A 18 -3.31 -28.18 12.54
N ALA A 19 -3.64 -28.35 13.82
CA ALA A 19 -4.58 -27.48 14.53
C ALA A 19 -4.03 -26.04 14.68
N ALA A 20 -2.74 -25.87 14.93
CA ALA A 20 -2.11 -24.55 15.07
C ALA A 20 -2.16 -23.72 13.78
N CYS A 21 -2.13 -24.35 12.60
CA CYS A 21 -2.23 -23.66 11.31
C CYS A 21 -3.65 -23.57 10.75
N ALA A 22 -4.61 -24.33 11.31
CA ALA A 22 -5.99 -24.38 10.82
C ALA A 22 -6.92 -23.38 11.51
N VAL A 23 -6.58 -22.92 12.72
CA VAL A 23 -7.39 -21.94 13.43
C VAL A 23 -6.96 -20.53 13.02
N TYR A 24 -7.62 -20.05 11.97
CA TYR A 24 -7.60 -18.65 11.59
C TYR A 24 -8.68 -17.90 12.37
N ASP A 25 -8.28 -17.10 13.37
CA ASP A 25 -9.20 -16.22 14.09
C ASP A 25 -9.44 -14.95 13.25
N GLY A 26 -10.38 -15.06 12.30
CA GLY A 26 -10.75 -13.99 11.37
C GLY A 26 -11.04 -12.60 11.97
N PRO A 27 -11.65 -12.47 13.16
CA PRO A 27 -11.88 -11.16 13.78
C PRO A 27 -10.66 -10.56 14.49
N ALA A 28 -9.54 -11.27 14.63
CA ALA A 28 -8.31 -10.73 15.22
C ALA A 28 -7.47 -9.89 14.23
N ARG A 29 -7.94 -9.70 12.99
CA ARG A 29 -7.40 -8.60 12.18
C ARG A 29 -7.92 -7.31 12.81
N ILE A 30 -7.02 -6.53 13.39
CA ILE A 30 -7.31 -5.12 13.66
C ILE A 30 -7.76 -4.56 12.30
N SER A 31 -9.03 -4.18 12.18
CA SER A 31 -9.45 -3.27 11.11
C SER A 31 -8.73 -1.98 11.43
N ALA A 32 -7.50 -1.86 10.96
CA ALA A 32 -6.71 -0.66 11.09
C ALA A 32 -7.61 0.47 10.55
N GLU A 33 -7.86 1.48 11.37
CA GLU A 33 -8.44 2.72 10.88
C GLU A 33 -7.63 3.09 9.63
N ALA A 34 -8.29 3.28 8.50
CA ALA A 34 -7.58 3.52 7.24
C ALA A 34 -8.14 4.78 6.58
N PRO A 35 -7.35 5.42 5.71
CA PRO A 35 -7.87 6.45 4.82
C PRO A 35 -9.09 5.98 4.03
N ASP A 36 -9.92 6.91 3.57
CA ASP A 36 -11.10 6.54 2.77
C ASP A 36 -10.68 5.87 1.46
N ARG A 37 -11.10 4.61 1.28
CA ARG A 37 -10.84 3.83 0.06
C ARG A 37 -11.51 4.45 -1.16
N ALA A 38 -12.71 4.98 -1.03
CA ALA A 38 -13.41 5.59 -2.18
C ALA A 38 -12.67 6.83 -2.66
N ALA A 39 -12.19 7.67 -1.75
CA ALA A 39 -11.41 8.87 -2.06
C ALA A 39 -10.03 8.57 -2.67
N PHE A 40 -9.50 7.34 -2.54
CA PHE A 40 -8.20 6.98 -3.11
C PHE A 40 -8.17 7.04 -4.65
N ALA A 41 -9.32 6.96 -5.32
CA ALA A 41 -9.40 7.12 -6.76
C ALA A 41 -8.80 8.45 -7.26
N SER A 42 -8.85 9.51 -6.45
CA SER A 42 -8.21 10.80 -6.75
C SER A 42 -6.69 10.80 -6.54
N VAL A 43 -6.18 9.93 -5.65
CA VAL A 43 -4.76 9.86 -5.25
C VAL A 43 -3.99 8.87 -6.12
N ALA A 44 -4.61 7.77 -6.54
CA ALA A 44 -3.94 6.72 -7.31
C ALA A 44 -3.21 7.24 -8.56
N PRO A 45 -3.79 8.11 -9.41
CA PRO A 45 -3.09 8.62 -10.59
C PRO A 45 -1.81 9.38 -10.24
N LEU A 46 -1.79 10.14 -9.14
CA LEU A 46 -0.61 10.83 -8.65
C LEU A 46 0.50 9.84 -8.27
N LEU A 47 0.15 8.78 -7.53
CA LEU A 47 1.13 7.79 -7.08
C LEU A 47 1.70 7.00 -8.26
N VAL A 48 0.86 6.58 -9.21
CA VAL A 48 1.31 5.88 -10.42
C VAL A 48 2.22 6.76 -11.26
N ASP A 49 1.83 8.00 -11.54
CA ASP A 49 2.62 8.94 -12.35
C ASP A 49 3.99 9.25 -11.72
N ARG A 50 4.01 9.55 -10.42
CA ARG A 50 5.24 10.00 -9.75
C ARG A 50 6.16 8.87 -9.32
N CYS A 51 5.60 7.69 -9.02
CA CYS A 51 6.33 6.61 -8.36
C CYS A 51 6.25 5.26 -9.12
N GLY A 52 5.24 5.04 -9.95
CA GLY A 52 4.86 3.74 -10.52
C GLY A 52 5.61 3.31 -11.80
N SER A 53 6.67 4.02 -12.20
CA SER A 53 7.47 3.61 -13.36
C SER A 53 8.12 2.23 -13.15
N LEU A 54 8.44 1.53 -14.25
CA LEU A 54 9.02 0.18 -14.21
C LEU A 54 10.41 0.11 -13.56
N ASP A 55 11.11 1.25 -13.45
CA ASP A 55 12.40 1.36 -12.75
C ASP A 55 12.23 1.60 -11.24
N CYS A 56 11.04 2.04 -10.82
CA CYS A 56 10.68 2.35 -9.44
C CYS A 56 9.61 1.38 -8.93
N HIS A 57 8.43 1.87 -8.54
CA HIS A 57 7.39 1.08 -7.89
C HIS A 57 6.48 0.33 -8.89
N GLY A 58 6.71 0.42 -10.18
CA GLY A 58 6.19 -0.57 -11.15
C GLY A 58 7.06 -1.83 -11.22
N SER A 59 8.25 -1.81 -10.62
CA SER A 59 9.18 -2.94 -10.71
C SER A 59 8.78 -4.12 -9.84
N ILE A 60 9.00 -5.34 -10.34
CA ILE A 60 8.87 -6.53 -9.51
C ILE A 60 9.92 -6.62 -8.39
N TYR A 61 10.97 -5.82 -8.46
CA TYR A 61 12.07 -5.82 -7.49
C TYR A 61 11.85 -4.85 -6.32
N ARG A 62 10.70 -4.17 -6.25
CA ARG A 62 10.31 -3.30 -5.12
C ARG A 62 9.12 -3.91 -4.37
N SER A 63 9.11 -3.75 -3.05
CA SER A 63 8.06 -4.28 -2.17
C SER A 63 6.76 -3.48 -2.27
N TYR A 64 6.86 -2.15 -2.40
CA TYR A 64 5.72 -1.29 -2.69
C TYR A 64 5.51 -1.25 -4.19
N ARG A 65 4.39 -1.81 -4.67
CA ARG A 65 4.06 -1.90 -6.09
C ARG A 65 2.83 -1.07 -6.44
N LEU A 66 2.90 -0.41 -7.58
CA LEU A 66 1.84 0.43 -8.13
C LEU A 66 1.51 0.02 -9.55
N TYR A 67 0.23 0.07 -9.88
CA TYR A 67 -0.32 -0.41 -11.14
C TYR A 67 -1.15 0.66 -11.84
N GLY A 68 -0.91 0.83 -13.14
CA GLY A 68 -1.72 1.74 -13.95
C GLY A 68 -1.07 2.08 -15.28
N VAL A 69 -1.73 2.97 -16.00
CA VAL A 69 -1.19 3.51 -17.25
C VAL A 69 0.17 4.20 -17.00
N PHE A 70 1.09 4.06 -17.96
CA PHE A 70 2.50 4.44 -17.92
C PHE A 70 3.40 3.65 -16.95
N GLY A 71 2.85 2.65 -16.26
CA GLY A 71 3.58 1.81 -15.31
C GLY A 71 3.39 0.31 -15.54
N ALA A 72 3.53 -0.46 -14.46
CA ALA A 72 3.17 -1.86 -14.46
C ALA A 72 1.66 -2.04 -14.56
N ARG A 73 1.23 -3.13 -15.18
CA ARG A 73 -0.19 -3.48 -15.31
C ARG A 73 -0.51 -4.65 -14.40
N LEU A 74 -1.65 -4.59 -13.72
CA LEU A 74 -2.10 -5.71 -12.88
C LEU A 74 -2.50 -6.91 -13.74
N ASP A 75 -3.21 -6.64 -14.84
CA ASP A 75 -3.47 -7.63 -15.88
C ASP A 75 -2.31 -7.64 -16.88
N ALA A 76 -1.68 -8.80 -17.04
CA ALA A 76 -0.57 -9.00 -17.97
C ALA A 76 -0.96 -8.84 -19.44
N ALA A 77 -2.25 -8.89 -19.79
CA ALA A 77 -2.75 -8.61 -21.13
C ALA A 77 -2.84 -7.11 -21.44
N HIS A 78 -2.89 -6.25 -20.43
CA HIS A 78 -2.89 -4.80 -20.62
C HIS A 78 -1.50 -4.29 -20.98
N ARG A 79 -1.45 -3.27 -21.83
CA ARG A 79 -0.22 -2.58 -22.22
C ARG A 79 0.02 -1.37 -21.32
N PRO A 80 1.26 -0.87 -21.18
CA PRO A 80 1.51 0.31 -20.37
C PRO A 80 0.75 1.57 -20.85
N ASP A 81 0.37 1.65 -22.12
CA ASP A 81 -0.34 2.79 -22.72
C ASP A 81 -1.87 2.61 -22.77
N SER A 82 -2.39 1.39 -22.57
CA SER A 82 -3.80 1.08 -22.78
C SER A 82 -4.23 -0.25 -22.14
N PRO A 83 -5.46 -0.37 -21.63
CA PRO A 83 -6.48 0.68 -21.45
C PRO A 83 -6.10 1.64 -20.32
N ALA A 84 -6.96 2.61 -20.02
CA ALA A 84 -6.83 3.45 -18.82
C ALA A 84 -6.70 2.60 -17.55
N THR A 85 -6.13 3.19 -16.49
CA THR A 85 -6.03 2.56 -15.17
C THR A 85 -7.40 2.06 -14.71
N THR A 86 -7.46 0.79 -14.33
CA THR A 86 -8.71 0.10 -14.00
C THR A 86 -9.07 0.23 -12.52
N PRO A 87 -10.34 0.03 -12.14
CA PRO A 87 -10.73 -0.02 -10.72
C PRO A 87 -9.99 -1.09 -9.91
N ALA A 88 -9.62 -2.22 -10.54
CA ALA A 88 -8.86 -3.29 -9.88
C ALA A 88 -7.41 -2.85 -9.57
N GLU A 89 -6.79 -2.09 -10.49
CA GLU A 89 -5.47 -1.50 -10.28
C GLU A 89 -5.51 -0.46 -9.14
N ILE A 90 -6.51 0.43 -9.12
CA ILE A 90 -6.71 1.40 -8.03
C ILE A 90 -6.89 0.69 -6.68
N ALA A 91 -7.65 -0.40 -6.64
CA ALA A 91 -7.88 -1.16 -5.42
C ALA A 91 -6.59 -1.84 -4.92
N ALA A 92 -5.80 -2.42 -5.83
CA ALA A 92 -4.51 -3.04 -5.50
C ALA A 92 -3.51 -2.01 -4.98
N ASP A 93 -3.47 -0.82 -5.59
CA ASP A 93 -2.62 0.28 -5.18
C ASP A 93 -3.00 0.80 -3.80
N TYR A 94 -4.31 0.93 -3.50
CA TYR A 94 -4.78 1.28 -2.16
C TYR A 94 -4.24 0.29 -1.14
N ASP A 95 -4.42 -1.00 -1.40
CA ASP A 95 -4.03 -2.07 -0.48
C ASP A 95 -2.52 -2.02 -0.22
N ALA A 96 -1.72 -1.86 -1.29
CA ALA A 96 -0.27 -1.73 -1.20
C ALA A 96 0.17 -0.48 -0.41
N THR A 97 -0.53 0.65 -0.57
CA THR A 97 -0.22 1.90 0.14
C THR A 97 -0.52 1.78 1.63
N VAL A 98 -1.71 1.31 2.01
CA VAL A 98 -2.11 1.25 3.41
C VAL A 98 -1.44 0.11 4.18
N SER A 99 -0.98 -0.94 3.49
CA SER A 99 -0.28 -2.07 4.11
C SER A 99 1.20 -1.83 4.37
N LEU A 100 1.78 -0.70 3.91
CA LEU A 100 3.21 -0.46 4.07
C LEU A 100 3.61 -0.28 5.54
N GLU A 101 2.82 0.51 6.27
CA GLU A 101 3.03 0.83 7.69
C GLU A 101 1.64 0.89 8.40
N PRO A 102 0.89 -0.22 8.46
CA PRO A 102 -0.53 -0.21 8.80
C PRO A 102 -0.82 0.39 10.19
N GLU A 103 0.08 0.21 11.17
CA GLU A 103 -0.05 0.80 12.50
C GLU A 103 0.08 2.33 12.48
N ILE A 104 1.00 2.86 11.67
CA ILE A 104 1.20 4.32 11.54
C ILE A 104 0.07 4.91 10.70
N VAL A 105 -0.34 4.25 9.61
CA VAL A 105 -1.49 4.65 8.79
C VAL A 105 -2.74 4.81 9.67
N ALA A 106 -2.99 3.87 10.58
CA ALA A 106 -4.11 3.97 11.51
C ALA A 106 -4.02 5.13 12.48
N ARG A 107 -2.83 5.42 13.00
CA ARG A 107 -2.62 6.60 13.84
C ARG A 107 -2.83 7.89 13.05
N VAL A 108 -2.42 7.97 11.78
CA VAL A 108 -2.63 9.16 10.94
C VAL A 108 -4.11 9.34 10.62
N ALA A 109 -4.79 8.27 10.21
CA ALA A 109 -6.22 8.30 9.88
C ALA A 109 -7.11 8.67 11.09
N SER A 110 -6.72 8.25 12.30
CA SER A 110 -7.38 8.62 13.56
C SER A 110 -6.97 10.00 14.10
N GLY A 111 -5.95 10.63 13.52
CA GLY A 111 -5.41 11.93 13.97
C GLY A 111 -4.46 11.85 15.17
N ALA A 112 -4.07 10.64 15.59
CA ALA A 112 -3.09 10.38 16.66
C ALA A 112 -1.62 10.46 16.18
N ALA A 113 -1.38 10.67 14.89
CA ALA A 113 -0.08 10.89 14.26
C ALA A 113 -0.19 11.87 13.10
N THR A 114 0.94 12.41 12.66
CA THR A 114 1.02 13.22 11.43
C THR A 114 1.47 12.37 10.25
N ALA A 115 1.04 12.70 9.03
CA ALA A 115 1.42 11.94 7.83
C ALA A 115 2.94 11.89 7.59
N GLY A 116 3.70 12.88 8.06
CA GLY A 116 5.17 12.88 8.00
C GLY A 116 5.85 11.78 8.83
N GLU A 117 5.12 11.09 9.71
CA GLU A 117 5.61 9.88 10.40
C GLU A 117 5.63 8.65 9.48
N LEU A 118 4.97 8.69 8.32
CA LEU A 118 5.02 7.60 7.34
C LEU A 118 6.30 7.68 6.50
N THR A 119 6.98 6.55 6.36
CA THR A 119 8.13 6.38 5.47
C THR A 119 7.77 6.72 4.03
N LEU A 120 6.55 6.37 3.58
CA LEU A 120 6.03 6.79 2.28
C LEU A 120 6.13 8.30 2.08
N VAL A 121 5.66 9.09 3.05
CA VAL A 121 5.62 10.55 2.97
C VAL A 121 7.02 11.13 3.08
N ARG A 122 7.86 10.66 4.02
CA ARG A 122 9.23 11.17 4.15
C ARG A 122 10.08 10.92 2.91
N LYS A 123 9.98 9.73 2.31
CA LYS A 123 10.69 9.41 1.08
C LYS A 123 10.15 10.19 -0.12
N ALA A 124 8.83 10.35 -0.22
CA ALA A 124 8.22 11.12 -1.31
C ALA A 124 8.60 12.60 -1.25
N THR A 125 8.66 13.19 -0.06
CA THR A 125 8.98 14.62 0.17
C THR A 125 10.47 14.92 0.17
N GLY A 126 11.33 13.90 0.31
CA GLY A 126 12.78 14.05 0.41
C GLY A 126 13.30 14.26 1.83
N ALA A 127 12.44 14.19 2.85
CA ALA A 127 12.85 14.19 4.26
C ALA A 127 13.62 12.91 4.65
N GLU A 128 13.48 11.83 3.87
CA GLU A 128 14.25 10.60 3.99
C GLU A 128 14.87 10.24 2.64
N GLN A 129 16.13 9.74 2.65
CA GLN A 129 16.81 9.38 1.42
C GLN A 129 16.02 8.35 0.60
N HIS A 130 15.90 8.63 -0.69
CA HIS A 130 15.17 7.81 -1.63
C HIS A 130 15.87 7.81 -2.99
N ALA A 131 15.94 6.65 -3.63
CA ALA A 131 16.64 6.50 -4.91
C ALA A 131 16.06 7.38 -6.02
N GLY A 132 14.73 7.56 -6.04
CA GLY A 132 14.05 8.45 -6.99
C GLY A 132 14.11 9.94 -6.61
N GLY A 133 14.78 10.29 -5.50
CA GLY A 133 14.72 11.63 -4.92
C GLY A 133 13.33 11.99 -4.39
N ALA A 134 13.10 13.29 -4.18
CA ALA A 134 11.81 13.84 -3.78
C ALA A 134 10.85 13.86 -4.99
N ARG A 135 9.84 12.99 -4.96
CA ARG A 135 8.81 12.89 -6.02
C ARG A 135 7.58 13.75 -5.75
N LEU A 136 7.36 14.11 -4.49
CA LEU A 136 6.31 15.01 -4.01
C LEU A 136 6.95 16.08 -3.09
N PRO A 137 7.73 17.04 -3.62
CA PRO A 137 8.46 18.01 -2.81
C PRO A 137 7.55 18.72 -1.78
N SER A 138 8.09 19.04 -0.61
CA SER A 138 7.31 19.71 0.44
C SER A 138 6.70 21.03 -0.06
N GLY A 139 5.42 21.25 0.27
CA GLY A 139 4.60 22.35 -0.20
C GLY A 139 3.93 22.13 -1.57
N SER A 140 4.25 21.05 -2.28
CA SER A 140 3.63 20.74 -3.58
C SER A 140 2.18 20.32 -3.44
N ASP A 141 1.40 20.50 -4.52
CA ASP A 141 0.03 19.95 -4.59
C ASP A 141 0.01 18.42 -4.48
N GLY A 142 1.08 17.75 -4.89
CA GLY A 142 1.22 16.30 -4.75
C GLY A 142 1.36 15.86 -3.30
N GLU A 143 2.18 16.55 -2.51
CA GLU A 143 2.25 16.32 -1.06
C GLU A 143 0.90 16.60 -0.41
N ARG A 144 0.27 17.75 -0.73
CA ARG A 144 -1.05 18.12 -0.19
C ARG A 144 -2.11 17.07 -0.49
N CYS A 145 -2.18 16.58 -1.73
CA CYS A 145 -3.10 15.51 -2.14
C CYS A 145 -2.92 14.25 -1.29
N LEU A 146 -1.70 13.74 -1.18
CA LEU A 146 -1.41 12.50 -0.45
C LEU A 146 -1.67 12.65 1.06
N VAL A 147 -1.14 13.72 1.66
CA VAL A 147 -1.24 13.97 3.10
C VAL A 147 -2.68 14.21 3.54
N ALA A 148 -3.45 14.96 2.75
CA ALA A 148 -4.86 15.19 3.05
C ALA A 148 -5.63 13.85 3.07
N TRP A 149 -5.48 13.02 2.03
CA TRP A 149 -6.13 11.72 1.97
C TRP A 149 -5.74 10.81 3.14
N LEU A 150 -4.45 10.71 3.46
CA LEU A 150 -3.95 9.94 4.61
C LEU A 150 -4.61 10.36 5.94
N ALA A 151 -4.89 11.66 6.08
CA ALA A 151 -5.58 12.23 7.24
C ALA A 151 -7.13 12.19 7.14
N ARG A 152 -7.69 11.39 6.21
CA ARG A 152 -9.13 11.30 5.90
C ARG A 152 -9.78 12.63 5.52
N ARG A 153 -9.04 13.48 4.82
CA ARG A 153 -9.53 14.74 4.24
C ARG A 153 -9.28 14.71 2.73
N ALA A 154 -10.32 14.58 1.92
CA ALA A 154 -10.13 14.67 0.47
C ALA A 154 -9.74 16.11 0.07
N ASP A 155 -8.76 16.23 -0.84
CA ASP A 155 -8.42 17.48 -1.53
C ASP A 155 -8.27 17.18 -3.02
N ASP A 156 -9.40 16.92 -3.66
CA ASP A 156 -9.46 16.53 -5.08
C ASP A 156 -8.86 17.61 -6.00
N ASP A 157 -8.92 18.87 -5.57
CA ASP A 157 -8.31 19.99 -6.28
C ASP A 157 -6.79 19.90 -6.28
N ALA A 158 -6.17 19.63 -5.13
CA ALA A 158 -4.74 19.36 -5.04
C ALA A 158 -4.36 18.16 -5.90
N CYS A 159 -5.11 17.06 -5.80
CA CYS A 159 -4.83 15.84 -6.57
C CYS A 159 -4.87 16.09 -8.08
N ARG A 160 -5.90 16.79 -8.56
CA ARG A 160 -6.03 17.17 -9.97
C ARG A 160 -4.88 18.06 -10.44
N ARG A 161 -4.47 19.06 -9.67
CA ARG A 161 -3.33 19.92 -10.01
C ARG A 161 -2.01 19.16 -10.00
N ALA A 162 -1.82 18.24 -9.06
CA ALA A 162 -0.61 17.45 -8.92
C ALA A 162 -0.37 16.51 -10.12
N VAL A 163 -1.43 15.91 -10.66
CA VAL A 163 -1.38 15.07 -11.87
C VAL A 163 -1.15 15.90 -13.13
N ALA A 164 -1.69 17.12 -13.18
CA ALA A 164 -1.51 18.01 -14.33
C ALA A 164 -0.14 18.70 -14.36
N ALA A 165 0.54 18.81 -13.20
CA ALA A 165 1.88 19.36 -13.11
C ALA A 165 2.91 18.39 -13.74
N PRO A 166 3.93 18.91 -14.44
CA PRO A 166 5.01 18.08 -14.98
C PRO A 166 5.89 17.43 -13.89
#